data_AF-A0A9D1FI08-F1
#
_entry.id   AF-A0A9D1FI08-F1
#
_cell.length_a   1.000
_cell.length_b   1.000
_cell.length_c   1.000
_cell.angle_alpha   90.00
_cell.angle_beta   90.00
_cell.angle_gamma   90.00
#
_symmetry.space_group_name_H-M   'P 1'
#
loop_
_entity.id
_entity.type
_entity.pdbx_description
1 polymer ?
#
loop_
_entity_poly.entity_id
_entity_poly.type
_entity_poly.pdbx_seq_one_letter_code
_entity_poly.pdbx_strand_id
1 'polypeptide(L)'
;MQDQISMRILKLCKRLDKFTFDDILMIASNIDESVLKLQLIKFVQDKRLVQRGDLYFYKKRTPQKNNSILSYYPAKTIDIIIRGFCCSIPGYKLSYILGVGEDQVNKIYNIFRNLIYTRQLEVLFTYYNNSPQQCRNRIFFNLETYFYVFKNQIFVAEQPINLTNEKKFTKFEEQEFKRVYSYLTRFVNHNSCKSDLFQKLAEGIWRRNKNTEELYDDLKVNLLNIS
;
A
#
# COMPACT_ATOMS: atom_id res chain seq x y z
N MET A 1 10.56 -22.75 2.69
CA MET A 1 11.00 -22.95 4.09
C MET A 1 11.31 -21.62 4.79
N GLN A 2 12.15 -20.74 4.21
CA GLN A 2 12.51 -19.42 4.76
C GLN A 2 11.30 -18.54 5.17
N ASP A 3 10.24 -18.52 4.35
CA ASP A 3 9.05 -17.68 4.60
C ASP A 3 8.21 -18.13 5.80
N GLN A 4 8.19 -19.44 6.10
CA GLN A 4 7.48 -19.97 7.27
C GLN A 4 8.21 -19.61 8.58
N ILE A 5 9.55 -19.65 8.56
CA ILE A 5 10.38 -19.25 9.70
C ILE A 5 10.23 -17.75 9.97
N SER A 6 10.29 -16.93 8.91
CA SER A 6 10.03 -15.49 8.95
C SER A 6 8.68 -15.15 9.59
N MET A 7 7.60 -15.80 9.16
CA MET A 7 6.26 -15.59 9.73
C MET A 7 6.18 -15.98 11.21
N ARG A 8 6.85 -17.05 11.62
CA ARG A 8 6.86 -17.51 13.01
C ARG A 8 7.59 -16.53 13.93
N ILE A 9 8.75 -16.02 13.51
CA ILE A 9 9.50 -14.99 14.24
C ILE A 9 8.66 -13.71 14.36
N LEU A 10 8.01 -13.27 13.27
CA LEU A 10 7.17 -12.06 13.32
C LEU A 10 5.99 -12.19 14.29
N LYS A 11 5.35 -13.36 14.36
CA LYS A 11 4.28 -13.64 15.33
C LYS A 11 4.79 -13.55 16.77
N LEU A 12 6.00 -14.03 17.04
CA LEU A 12 6.65 -13.90 18.35
C LEU A 12 6.92 -12.43 18.69
N CYS A 13 7.52 -11.67 17.78
CA CYS A 13 7.75 -10.24 17.99
C CYS A 13 6.44 -9.48 18.29
N LYS A 14 5.35 -9.82 17.58
CA LYS A 14 4.02 -9.23 17.79
C LYS A 14 3.44 -9.55 19.18
N ARG A 15 3.68 -10.75 19.70
CA ARG A 15 3.21 -11.17 21.03
C ARG A 15 3.97 -10.49 22.15
N LEU A 16 5.29 -10.34 21.97
CA LEU A 16 6.16 -9.73 22.98
C LEU A 16 5.94 -8.22 23.07
N ASP A 17 5.60 -7.56 21.96
CA ASP A 17 5.36 -6.10 21.83
C ASP A 17 6.60 -5.23 22.11
N LYS A 18 7.36 -5.53 23.16
CA LYS A 18 8.65 -4.95 23.53
C LYS A 18 9.55 -6.07 24.05
N PHE A 19 10.76 -6.20 23.52
CA PHE A 19 11.69 -7.29 23.87
C PHE A 19 13.15 -6.92 23.55
N THR A 20 14.08 -7.62 24.20
CA THR A 20 15.51 -7.63 23.85
C THR A 20 15.83 -8.80 22.92
N PHE A 21 17.03 -8.81 22.34
CA PHE A 21 17.48 -9.95 21.53
C PHE A 21 17.48 -11.26 22.34
N ASP A 22 17.94 -11.21 23.60
CA ASP A 22 18.03 -12.39 24.46
C ASP A 22 16.64 -12.96 24.80
N ASP A 23 15.65 -12.09 25.02
CA ASP A 23 14.27 -12.51 25.29
C ASP A 23 13.70 -13.36 24.16
N ILE A 24 13.92 -12.93 22.91
CA ILE A 24 13.40 -13.66 21.75
C ILE A 24 14.26 -14.88 21.41
N LEU A 25 15.58 -14.83 21.65
CA LEU A 25 16.48 -15.96 21.48
C LEU A 25 16.10 -17.12 22.42
N MET A 26 15.78 -16.82 23.68
CA MET A 26 15.36 -17.83 24.66
C MET A 26 14.07 -18.55 24.23
N ILE A 27 13.13 -17.82 23.63
CA ILE A 27 11.83 -18.35 23.20
C ILE A 27 11.94 -19.07 21.85
N ALA A 28 12.82 -18.59 20.97
CA ALA A 28 13.09 -19.14 19.65
C ALA A 28 14.30 -20.08 19.65
N SER A 29 14.45 -20.89 20.71
CA SER A 29 15.60 -21.79 20.93
C SER A 29 15.87 -22.80 19.81
N ASN A 30 14.91 -23.00 18.91
CA ASN A 30 15.02 -23.86 17.73
C ASN A 30 15.39 -23.10 16.44
N ILE A 31 15.74 -21.82 16.52
CA ILE A 31 16.16 -20.98 15.40
C ILE A 31 17.61 -20.57 15.62
N ASP A 32 18.42 -20.72 14.58
CA ASP A 32 19.82 -20.29 14.60
C ASP A 32 19.93 -18.78 14.90
N GLU A 33 20.87 -18.42 15.78
CA GLU A 33 21.07 -17.05 16.26
C GLU A 33 21.36 -16.08 15.11
N SER A 34 22.18 -16.48 14.14
CA SER A 34 22.55 -15.64 13.00
C SER A 34 21.34 -15.37 12.09
N VAL A 35 20.46 -16.38 11.92
CA VAL A 35 19.22 -16.27 11.17
C VAL A 35 18.23 -15.34 11.87
N LEU A 36 18.09 -15.47 13.20
CA LEU A 36 17.22 -14.60 13.99
C LEU A 36 17.67 -13.14 13.93
N LYS A 37 18.98 -12.90 14.06
CA LYS A 37 19.57 -11.56 14.01
C LYS A 37 19.37 -10.88 12.66
N LEU A 38 19.66 -11.59 11.57
CA LEU A 38 19.39 -11.11 10.20
C LEU A 38 17.90 -10.78 10.00
N GLN A 39 17.01 -11.60 10.56
CA GLN A 39 15.58 -11.41 10.42
C GLN A 39 15.06 -10.18 11.19
N LEU A 40 15.56 -9.94 12.41
CA LEU A 40 15.20 -8.74 13.18
C LEU A 40 15.71 -7.47 12.50
N ILE A 41 16.93 -7.48 11.95
CA ILE A 41 17.47 -6.38 11.13
C ILE A 41 16.52 -6.11 9.95
N LYS A 42 16.10 -7.16 9.23
CA LYS A 42 15.15 -7.04 8.12
C LYS A 42 13.82 -6.46 8.57
N PHE A 43 13.30 -6.86 9.74
CA PHE A 43 12.05 -6.30 10.26
C PHE A 43 12.16 -4.83 10.71
N VAL A 44 13.33 -4.40 11.19
CA VAL A 44 13.62 -2.97 11.45
C VAL A 44 13.68 -2.19 10.14
N GLN A 45 14.37 -2.71 9.12
CA GLN A 45 14.44 -2.12 7.78
C GLN A 45 13.04 -2.01 7.14
N ASP A 46 12.23 -3.04 7.28
CA ASP A 46 10.83 -3.10 6.81
C ASP A 46 9.87 -2.27 7.69
N LYS A 47 10.38 -1.52 8.69
CA LYS A 47 9.63 -0.69 9.64
C LYS A 47 8.54 -1.45 10.42
N ARG A 48 8.65 -2.77 10.52
CA ARG A 48 7.77 -3.62 11.34
C ARG A 48 8.19 -3.59 12.81
N LEU A 49 9.48 -3.38 13.06
CA LEU A 49 10.06 -3.15 14.38
C LEU A 49 10.69 -1.76 14.43
N VAL A 50 10.76 -1.19 15.63
CA VAL A 50 11.58 -0.02 15.95
C VAL A 50 12.63 -0.47 16.95
N GLN A 51 13.91 -0.26 16.64
CA GLN A 51 15.00 -0.52 17.58
C GLN A 51 15.40 0.78 18.28
N ARG A 52 15.54 0.76 19.60
CA ARG A 52 16.09 1.85 20.40
C ARG A 52 17.11 1.27 21.38
N GLY A 53 18.40 1.39 21.06
CA GLY A 53 19.46 0.66 21.77
C GLY A 53 19.25 -0.85 21.65
N ASP A 54 19.21 -1.54 22.78
CA ASP A 54 19.08 -3.00 22.86
C ASP A 54 17.61 -3.48 22.86
N LEU A 55 16.66 -2.54 22.86
CA LEU A 55 15.23 -2.83 22.88
C LEU A 55 14.62 -2.76 21.48
N TYR A 56 13.89 -3.81 21.13
CA TYR A 56 12.99 -3.88 19.99
C TYR A 56 11.56 -3.62 20.43
N PHE A 57 10.87 -2.78 19.67
CA PHE A 57 9.45 -2.49 19.83
C PHE A 57 8.73 -2.95 18.57
N TYR A 58 7.72 -3.80 18.72
CA TYR A 58 6.83 -4.11 17.62
C TYR A 58 6.04 -2.87 17.28
N LYS A 59 6.22 -2.37 16.06
CA LYS A 59 5.37 -1.30 15.56
C LYS A 59 4.03 -1.93 15.25
N LYS A 60 3.13 -1.93 16.24
CA LYS A 60 1.69 -2.08 15.97
C LYS A 60 1.43 -1.10 14.84
N ARG A 61 1.04 -1.60 13.66
CA ARG A 61 0.39 -0.75 12.67
C ARG A 61 -0.71 -0.10 13.48
N THR A 62 -0.58 1.19 13.79
CA THR A 62 -1.70 1.96 14.29
C THR A 62 -2.82 1.62 13.33
N PRO A 63 -3.94 1.02 13.78
CA PRO A 63 -5.08 0.88 12.90
C PRO A 63 -5.27 2.28 12.36
N GLN A 64 -5.04 2.43 11.06
CA GLN A 64 -5.24 3.67 10.36
C GLN A 64 -6.65 4.08 10.76
N LYS A 65 -6.76 5.17 11.55
CA LYS A 65 -7.93 5.58 12.35
C LYS A 65 -9.13 4.75 11.94
N ASN A 66 -9.58 3.79 12.79
CA ASN A 66 -10.79 2.98 12.54
C ASN A 66 -11.71 3.79 11.65
N ASN A 67 -11.81 3.41 10.37
CA ASN A 67 -12.61 4.19 9.43
C ASN A 67 -14.03 4.07 9.95
N SER A 68 -14.45 5.02 10.79
CA SER A 68 -15.60 4.90 11.68
C SER A 68 -16.87 4.62 10.91
N ILE A 69 -16.87 5.01 9.63
CA ILE A 69 -17.90 4.71 8.66
C ILE A 69 -18.06 3.22 8.36
N LEU A 70 -16.99 2.43 8.31
CA LEU A 70 -17.06 0.99 8.01
C LEU A 70 -17.80 0.24 9.13
N SER A 71 -17.62 0.65 10.40
CA SER A 71 -18.30 0.05 11.55
C SER A 71 -19.79 0.39 11.65
N TYR A 72 -20.29 1.38 10.89
CA TYR A 72 -21.72 1.70 10.87
C TYR A 72 -22.54 0.77 9.98
N TYR A 73 -21.89 -0.08 9.18
CA TYR A 73 -22.57 -0.99 8.27
C TYR A 73 -22.34 -2.45 8.67
N PRO A 74 -23.31 -3.34 8.39
CA PRO A 74 -23.12 -4.78 8.55
C PRO A 74 -21.91 -5.28 7.77
N ALA A 75 -21.20 -6.28 8.32
CA ALA A 75 -20.01 -6.86 7.68
C ALA A 75 -20.28 -7.34 6.24
N LYS A 76 -21.46 -7.93 6.00
CA LYS A 76 -21.89 -8.36 4.66
C LYS A 76 -22.01 -7.18 3.68
N THR A 77 -22.51 -6.04 4.13
CA THR A 77 -22.61 -4.82 3.32
C THR A 77 -21.22 -4.32 2.95
N ILE A 78 -20.29 -4.25 3.91
CA ILE A 78 -18.90 -3.86 3.64
C ILE A 78 -18.23 -4.85 2.68
N ASP A 79 -18.44 -6.15 2.84
CA ASP A 79 -17.88 -7.17 1.94
C ASP A 79 -18.34 -6.96 0.49
N ILE A 80 -19.63 -6.70 0.28
CA ILE A 80 -20.18 -6.40 -1.06
C ILE A 80 -19.60 -5.08 -1.59
N ILE A 81 -19.40 -4.07 -0.74
CA ILE A 81 -18.76 -2.80 -1.14
C ILE A 81 -17.31 -3.00 -1.58
N ILE A 82 -16.53 -3.82 -0.86
CA ILE A 82 -15.16 -4.17 -1.23
C ILE A 82 -15.16 -4.89 -2.59
N ARG A 83 -16.03 -5.90 -2.78
CA ARG A 83 -16.15 -6.62 -4.07
C ARG A 83 -16.56 -5.70 -5.21
N GLY A 84 -17.56 -4.84 -4.98
CA GLY A 84 -18.00 -3.85 -5.96
C GLY A 84 -16.87 -2.91 -6.37
N PHE A 85 -16.07 -2.45 -5.41
CA PHE A 85 -14.88 -1.66 -5.70
C PHE A 85 -13.88 -2.44 -6.55
N CYS A 86 -13.53 -3.68 -6.19
CA CYS A 86 -12.60 -4.51 -6.94
C CYS A 86 -13.09 -4.79 -8.37
N CYS A 87 -14.39 -5.02 -8.55
CA CYS A 87 -15.05 -5.18 -9.85
C CYS A 87 -15.22 -3.87 -10.66
N SER A 88 -14.75 -2.73 -10.17
CA SER A 88 -14.94 -1.42 -10.80
C SER A 88 -16.42 -1.03 -10.99
N ILE A 89 -17.29 -1.50 -10.09
CA ILE A 89 -18.70 -1.11 -10.08
C ILE A 89 -18.82 0.33 -9.57
N PRO A 90 -19.43 1.25 -10.35
CA PRO A 90 -19.65 2.63 -9.92
C PRO A 90 -20.47 2.72 -8.62
N GLY A 91 -20.15 3.71 -7.78
CA GLY A 91 -20.80 3.91 -6.48
C GLY A 91 -22.32 3.99 -6.56
N TYR A 92 -22.87 4.72 -7.54
CA TYR A 92 -24.30 4.86 -7.77
C TYR A 92 -25.03 3.55 -8.13
N LYS A 93 -24.34 2.62 -8.81
CA LYS A 93 -24.93 1.30 -9.10
C LYS A 93 -24.97 0.44 -7.85
N LEU A 94 -23.91 0.50 -7.07
CA LEU A 94 -23.79 -0.31 -5.86
C LEU A 94 -24.69 0.20 -4.73
N SER A 95 -24.88 1.52 -4.64
CA SER A 95 -25.82 2.16 -3.72
C SER A 95 -27.24 1.68 -3.98
N TYR A 96 -27.65 1.58 -5.25
CA TYR A 96 -28.94 1.04 -5.66
C TYR A 96 -29.10 -0.44 -5.26
N ILE A 97 -28.09 -1.27 -5.50
CA ILE A 97 -28.11 -2.71 -5.13
C ILE A 97 -28.22 -2.92 -3.62
N LEU A 98 -27.54 -2.08 -2.83
CA LEU A 98 -27.44 -2.26 -1.38
C LEU A 98 -28.49 -1.50 -0.57
N GLY A 99 -29.26 -0.61 -1.19
CA GLY A 99 -30.14 0.32 -0.47
C GLY A 99 -29.36 1.26 0.46
N VAL A 100 -28.10 1.56 0.14
CA VAL A 100 -27.23 2.48 0.88
C VAL A 100 -27.12 3.77 0.08
N GLY A 101 -27.02 4.95 0.73
CA GLY A 101 -26.86 6.21 -0.01
C GLY A 101 -25.58 6.25 -0.86
N GLU A 102 -25.65 6.80 -2.07
CA GLU A 102 -24.51 6.91 -3.00
C GLU A 102 -23.29 7.58 -2.36
N ASP A 103 -23.52 8.69 -1.65
CA ASP A 103 -22.48 9.43 -0.93
C ASP A 103 -21.73 8.55 0.06
N GLN A 104 -22.42 7.58 0.69
CA GLN A 104 -21.82 6.69 1.67
C GLN A 104 -20.92 5.66 0.98
N VAL A 105 -21.37 5.09 -0.14
CA VAL A 105 -20.55 4.18 -0.95
C VAL A 105 -19.31 4.90 -1.48
N ASN A 106 -19.47 6.13 -2.00
CA ASN A 106 -18.37 6.93 -2.51
C ASN A 106 -17.37 7.31 -1.40
N LYS A 107 -17.83 7.63 -0.19
CA LYS A 107 -16.95 7.84 0.98
C LYS A 107 -16.13 6.60 1.31
N ILE A 108 -16.74 5.41 1.27
CA ILE A 108 -16.05 4.14 1.51
C ILE A 108 -15.03 3.85 0.39
N TYR A 109 -15.38 4.09 -0.87
CA TYR A 109 -14.43 3.97 -1.97
C TYR A 109 -13.23 4.90 -1.81
N ASN A 110 -13.45 6.14 -1.38
CA ASN A 110 -12.37 7.09 -1.13
C ASN A 110 -11.45 6.63 -0.01
N ILE A 111 -11.97 5.98 1.03
CA ILE A 111 -11.15 5.31 2.04
C ILE A 111 -10.24 4.27 1.38
N PHE A 112 -10.77 3.39 0.53
CA PHE A 112 -9.95 2.36 -0.12
C PHE A 112 -8.85 2.96 -0.99
N ARG A 113 -9.18 3.99 -1.78
CA ARG A 113 -8.20 4.70 -2.61
C ARG A 113 -7.10 5.35 -1.77
N ASN A 114 -7.46 5.95 -0.63
CA ASN A 114 -6.49 6.51 0.31
C ASN A 114 -5.55 5.43 0.86
N LEU A 115 -6.08 4.27 1.29
CA LEU A 115 -5.26 3.15 1.75
C LEU A 115 -4.26 2.68 0.69
N ILE A 116 -4.73 2.54 -0.56
CA ILE A 116 -3.89 2.14 -1.69
C ILE A 116 -2.78 3.17 -1.92
N TYR A 117 -3.13 4.45 -1.99
CA TYR A 117 -2.20 5.54 -2.24
C TYR A 117 -1.14 5.65 -1.14
N THR A 118 -1.56 5.67 0.14
CA THR A 118 -0.63 5.72 1.27
C THR A 118 0.35 4.57 1.25
N ARG A 119 -0.12 3.33 1.03
CA ARG A 119 0.78 2.17 0.94
C ARG A 119 1.78 2.30 -0.21
N GLN A 120 1.34 2.76 -1.38
CA GLN A 120 2.24 2.97 -2.53
C GLN A 120 3.28 4.04 -2.24
N LEU A 121 2.90 5.15 -1.59
CA LEU A 121 3.84 6.20 -1.17
C LEU A 121 4.87 5.67 -0.17
N GLU A 122 4.48 4.87 0.82
CA GLU A 122 5.43 4.28 1.78
C GLU A 122 6.49 3.42 1.10
N VAL A 123 6.08 2.63 0.10
CA VAL A 123 7.00 1.82 -0.71
C VAL A 123 7.91 2.72 -1.57
N LEU A 124 7.34 3.74 -2.21
CA LEU A 124 8.09 4.73 -2.99
C LEU A 124 9.18 5.38 -2.14
N PHE A 125 8.84 5.95 -0.98
CA PHE A 125 9.83 6.58 -0.09
C PHE A 125 10.93 5.62 0.35
N THR A 126 10.58 4.35 0.58
CA THR A 126 11.56 3.33 0.95
C THR A 126 12.55 3.06 -0.20
N TYR A 127 12.09 2.98 -1.44
CA TYR A 127 12.99 2.83 -2.59
C TYR A 127 13.77 4.10 -2.90
N TYR A 128 13.12 5.25 -2.81
CA TYR A 128 13.70 6.55 -3.08
C TYR A 128 14.88 6.86 -2.15
N ASN A 129 14.72 6.62 -0.85
CA ASN A 129 15.78 6.87 0.13
C ASN A 129 17.03 6.00 -0.11
N ASN A 130 16.87 4.82 -0.70
CA ASN A 130 17.98 3.93 -1.02
C ASN A 130 18.65 4.27 -2.35
N SER A 131 17.89 4.81 -3.31
CA SER A 131 18.39 5.12 -4.65
C SER A 131 17.56 6.25 -5.26
N PRO A 132 17.86 7.52 -4.95
CA PRO A 132 17.10 8.66 -5.45
C PRO A 132 17.04 8.64 -6.99
N GLN A 133 15.87 8.92 -7.56
CA GLN A 133 15.62 8.91 -9.00
C GLN A 133 14.85 10.18 -9.38
N GLN A 134 15.23 10.81 -10.48
CA GLN A 134 14.47 11.96 -10.99
C GLN A 134 13.02 11.54 -11.24
N CYS A 135 12.07 12.44 -11.04
CA CYS A 135 10.67 12.17 -11.38
C CYS A 135 10.39 12.44 -12.86
N ARG A 136 9.30 11.85 -13.37
CA ARG A 136 8.67 12.24 -14.63
C ARG A 136 7.45 13.10 -14.33
N ASN A 137 7.53 14.39 -14.64
CA ASN A 137 6.39 15.30 -14.53
C ASN A 137 5.41 15.07 -15.71
N ARG A 138 4.12 14.96 -15.41
CA ARG A 138 3.01 14.97 -16.37
C ARG A 138 1.88 15.83 -15.85
N ILE A 139 1.03 16.28 -16.76
CA ILE A 139 -0.13 17.11 -16.41
C ILE A 139 -1.41 16.31 -16.65
N PHE A 140 -2.27 16.24 -15.64
CA PHE A 140 -3.63 15.73 -15.73
C PHE A 140 -4.58 16.80 -15.19
N PHE A 141 -5.60 17.19 -15.95
CA PHE A 141 -6.55 18.25 -15.54
C PHE A 141 -5.89 19.52 -14.99
N ASN A 142 -4.79 19.97 -15.61
CA ASN A 142 -3.97 21.12 -15.18
C ASN A 142 -3.29 20.97 -13.81
N LEU A 143 -3.21 19.74 -13.27
CA LEU A 143 -2.42 19.42 -12.09
C LEU A 143 -1.16 18.69 -12.50
N GLU A 144 -0.02 19.14 -11.96
CA GLU A 144 1.24 18.43 -12.10
C GLU A 144 1.20 17.12 -11.30
N THR A 145 1.77 16.09 -11.89
CA THR A 145 1.83 14.73 -11.33
C THR A 145 3.23 14.20 -11.52
N TYR A 146 3.81 13.66 -10.43
CA TYR A 146 5.19 13.22 -10.42
C TYR A 146 5.24 11.71 -10.37
N PHE A 147 5.84 11.10 -11.39
CA PHE A 147 5.95 9.65 -11.51
C PHE A 147 7.36 9.16 -11.27
N TYR A 148 7.45 7.99 -10.65
CA TYR A 148 8.69 7.30 -10.32
C TYR A 148 8.62 5.84 -10.78
N VAL A 149 9.77 5.25 -11.11
CA VAL A 149 9.85 3.84 -11.50
C VAL A 149 10.92 3.14 -10.68
N PHE A 150 10.49 2.18 -9.86
CA PHE A 150 11.39 1.37 -9.04
C PHE A 150 10.99 -0.09 -9.13
N LYS A 151 11.99 -0.96 -9.35
CA LYS A 151 11.79 -2.43 -9.45
C LYS A 151 10.64 -2.81 -10.39
N ASN A 152 10.58 -2.18 -11.56
CA ASN A 152 9.55 -2.36 -12.58
C ASN A 152 8.12 -1.98 -12.14
N GLN A 153 7.98 -1.28 -11.03
CA GLN A 153 6.71 -0.74 -10.55
C GLN A 153 6.71 0.79 -10.68
N ILE A 154 5.54 1.32 -11.03
CA ILE A 154 5.32 2.77 -11.17
C ILE A 154 4.65 3.28 -9.90
N PHE A 155 5.07 4.47 -9.47
CA PHE A 155 4.50 5.19 -8.35
C PHE A 155 4.14 6.60 -8.79
N VAL A 156 3.16 7.18 -8.12
CA VAL A 156 2.73 8.57 -8.31
C VAL A 156 2.81 9.30 -6.98
N ALA A 157 3.23 10.57 -7.02
CA ALA A 157 3.24 11.46 -5.88
C ALA A 157 2.61 12.82 -6.27
N GLU A 158 1.99 13.45 -5.29
CA GLU A 158 1.43 14.80 -5.40
C GLU A 158 2.50 15.88 -5.46
N GLN A 159 3.64 15.66 -4.82
CA GLN A 159 4.75 16.60 -4.77
C GLN A 159 6.03 15.88 -5.21
N PRO A 160 6.99 16.61 -5.83
CA PRO A 160 8.26 16.03 -6.16
C PRO A 160 9.04 15.75 -4.87
N ILE A 161 9.55 14.54 -4.74
CA ILE A 161 10.51 14.15 -3.72
C ILE A 161 11.89 14.61 -4.20
N ASN A 162 12.58 15.44 -3.41
CA ASN A 162 13.88 16.01 -3.78
C ASN A 162 14.96 15.50 -2.82
N LEU A 163 15.97 14.82 -3.35
CA LEU A 163 17.21 14.48 -2.63
C LEU A 163 18.41 14.76 -3.52
N THR A 164 19.60 14.80 -2.95
CA THR A 164 20.84 14.91 -3.73
C THR A 164 21.15 13.59 -4.46
N ASN A 165 21.85 13.68 -5.60
CA ASN A 165 22.34 12.54 -6.40
C ASN A 165 21.25 11.67 -7.06
N GLU A 166 20.19 12.29 -7.57
CA GLU A 166 19.14 11.59 -8.31
C GLU A 166 19.63 10.98 -9.63
N LYS A 167 19.42 9.67 -9.78
CA LYS A 167 19.70 8.96 -11.03
C LYS A 167 18.63 9.26 -12.07
N LYS A 168 19.04 9.20 -13.35
CA LYS A 168 18.11 9.23 -14.49
C LYS A 168 17.44 7.87 -14.68
N PHE A 169 16.32 7.87 -15.40
CA PHE A 169 15.68 6.65 -15.86
C PHE A 169 16.58 5.90 -16.83
N THR A 170 16.59 4.58 -16.72
CA THR A 170 17.08 3.70 -17.77
C THR A 170 16.09 3.66 -18.94
N LYS A 171 16.55 3.30 -20.14
CA LYS A 171 15.67 3.15 -21.32
C LYS A 171 14.50 2.18 -21.08
N PHE A 172 14.72 1.13 -20.29
CA PHE A 172 13.68 0.17 -19.93
C PHE A 172 12.61 0.79 -19.04
N GLU A 173 13.01 1.52 -17.99
CA GLU A 173 12.09 2.23 -17.11
C GLU A 173 11.27 3.29 -17.85
N GLU A 174 11.88 3.97 -18.84
CA GLU A 174 11.16 4.91 -19.71
C GLU A 174 10.07 4.23 -20.54
N GLN A 175 10.35 3.04 -21.07
CA GLN A 175 9.40 2.28 -21.88
C GLN A 175 8.23 1.79 -21.03
N GLU A 176 8.52 1.25 -19.84
CA GLU A 176 7.48 0.85 -18.89
C GLU A 176 6.63 2.05 -18.46
N PHE A 177 7.25 3.19 -18.18
CA PHE A 177 6.55 4.43 -17.89
C PHE A 177 5.58 4.82 -19.00
N LYS A 178 6.00 4.82 -20.27
CA LYS A 178 5.12 5.16 -21.41
C LYS A 178 3.91 4.23 -21.50
N ARG A 179 4.10 2.93 -21.30
CA ARG A 179 3.01 1.93 -21.32
C ARG A 179 1.97 2.19 -20.24
N VAL A 180 2.43 2.40 -19.00
CA VAL A 180 1.55 2.65 -17.85
C VAL A 180 0.86 3.99 -17.99
N TYR A 181 1.59 5.04 -18.39
CA TYR A 181 1.05 6.37 -18.57
C TYR A 181 -0.12 6.36 -19.58
N SER A 182 0.04 5.70 -20.73
CA SER A 182 -1.04 5.54 -21.71
C SER A 182 -2.29 4.83 -21.15
N TYR A 183 -2.09 3.83 -20.29
CA TYR A 183 -3.18 3.18 -19.57
C TYR A 183 -3.86 4.15 -18.58
N LEU A 184 -3.08 4.88 -17.77
CA LEU A 184 -3.59 5.82 -16.78
C LEU A 184 -4.34 6.99 -17.41
N THR A 185 -3.89 7.51 -18.56
CA THR A 185 -4.63 8.54 -19.31
C THR A 185 -6.03 8.06 -19.68
N ARG A 186 -6.17 6.82 -20.15
CA ARG A 186 -7.51 6.24 -20.43
C ARG A 186 -8.31 6.07 -19.15
N PHE A 187 -7.70 5.50 -18.11
CA PHE A 187 -8.34 5.27 -16.82
C PHE A 187 -8.91 6.57 -16.20
N VAL A 188 -8.16 7.67 -16.28
CA VAL A 188 -8.53 8.96 -15.72
C VAL A 188 -9.50 9.73 -16.63
N ASN A 189 -9.39 9.65 -17.96
CA ASN A 189 -10.32 10.34 -18.87
C ASN A 189 -11.77 9.81 -18.75
N HIS A 190 -11.95 8.55 -18.39
CA HIS A 190 -13.28 8.00 -18.06
C HIS A 190 -13.82 8.50 -16.71
N ASN A 191 -12.97 9.11 -15.87
CA ASN A 191 -13.31 9.68 -14.57
C ASN A 191 -13.20 11.21 -14.65
N SER A 192 -14.26 11.88 -15.15
CA SER A 192 -14.31 13.32 -15.48
C SER A 192 -14.09 14.31 -14.32
N CYS A 193 -13.63 13.86 -13.15
CA CYS A 193 -13.46 14.68 -11.96
C CYS A 193 -12.01 14.69 -11.45
N LYS A 194 -11.47 15.90 -11.29
CA LYS A 194 -10.14 16.21 -10.74
C LYS A 194 -9.94 15.83 -9.27
N SER A 195 -11.03 15.63 -8.52
CA SER A 195 -10.92 15.30 -7.09
C SER A 195 -10.16 13.99 -6.90
N ASP A 196 -9.29 13.94 -5.89
CA ASP A 196 -8.54 12.74 -5.51
C ASP A 196 -7.74 12.13 -6.69
N LEU A 197 -7.24 12.98 -7.60
CA LEU A 197 -6.52 12.56 -8.81
C LEU A 197 -5.38 11.59 -8.51
N PHE A 198 -4.54 11.90 -7.51
CA PHE A 198 -3.38 11.07 -7.15
C PHE A 198 -3.82 9.70 -6.64
N GLN A 199 -4.89 9.66 -5.85
CA GLN A 199 -5.48 8.43 -5.34
C GLN A 199 -6.10 7.59 -6.44
N LYS A 200 -6.76 8.22 -7.44
CA LYS A 200 -7.28 7.53 -8.63
C LYS A 200 -6.16 7.00 -9.52
N LEU A 201 -5.09 7.76 -9.72
CA LEU A 201 -3.90 7.28 -10.45
C LEU A 201 -3.27 6.09 -9.73
N ALA A 202 -3.13 6.16 -8.41
CA ALA A 202 -2.64 5.07 -7.57
C ALA A 202 -3.54 3.82 -7.63
N GLU A 203 -4.86 4.01 -7.65
CA GLU A 203 -5.84 2.94 -7.89
C GLU A 203 -5.63 2.29 -9.26
N GLY A 204 -5.50 3.08 -10.33
CA GLY A 204 -5.23 2.57 -11.67
C GLY A 204 -3.94 1.75 -11.72
N ILE A 205 -2.86 2.25 -11.11
CA ILE A 205 -1.59 1.51 -10.96
C ILE A 205 -1.81 0.20 -10.20
N TRP A 206 -2.58 0.24 -9.10
CA TRP A 206 -2.85 -0.93 -8.26
C TRP A 206 -3.65 -2.01 -8.97
N ARG A 207 -4.61 -1.63 -9.82
CA ARG A 207 -5.48 -2.52 -10.61
C ARG A 207 -4.76 -3.18 -11.79
N ARG A 208 -3.76 -2.50 -12.35
CA ARG A 208 -3.11 -2.95 -13.58
C ARG A 208 -2.55 -4.38 -13.42
N ASN A 209 -2.93 -5.25 -14.36
CA ASN A 209 -2.51 -6.65 -14.43
C ASN A 209 -2.93 -7.52 -13.22
N LYS A 210 -3.99 -7.14 -12.50
CA LYS A 210 -4.57 -7.97 -11.43
C LYS A 210 -6.02 -8.31 -11.73
N ASN A 211 -6.44 -9.50 -11.35
CA ASN A 211 -7.84 -9.90 -11.40
C ASN A 211 -8.62 -9.42 -10.16
N THR A 212 -9.94 -9.57 -10.19
CA THR A 212 -10.84 -9.13 -9.12
C THR A 212 -10.51 -9.78 -7.78
N GLU A 213 -10.23 -11.06 -7.76
CA GLU A 213 -9.94 -11.85 -6.56
C GLU A 213 -8.65 -11.40 -5.90
N GLU A 214 -7.57 -11.19 -6.68
CA GLU A 214 -6.30 -10.65 -6.18
C GLU A 214 -6.48 -9.25 -5.57
N LEU A 215 -7.28 -8.41 -6.20
CA LEU A 215 -7.59 -7.06 -5.69
C LEU A 215 -8.40 -7.13 -4.39
N TYR A 216 -9.39 -8.03 -4.34
CA TYR A 216 -10.22 -8.25 -3.16
C TYR A 216 -9.39 -8.76 -1.98
N ASP A 217 -8.58 -9.79 -2.18
CA ASP A 217 -7.73 -10.36 -1.14
C ASP A 217 -6.73 -9.32 -0.62
N ASP A 218 -6.09 -8.56 -1.52
CA ASP A 218 -5.15 -7.52 -1.14
C ASP A 218 -5.83 -6.38 -0.35
N LEU A 219 -7.00 -5.91 -0.81
CA LEU A 219 -7.72 -4.84 -0.13
C LEU A 219 -8.27 -5.30 1.23
N LYS A 220 -8.88 -6.48 1.29
CA LYS A 220 -9.52 -6.99 2.51
C LYS A 220 -8.48 -7.38 3.56
N VAL A 221 -7.45 -8.13 3.17
CA VAL A 221 -6.47 -8.69 4.11
C VAL A 221 -5.33 -7.72 4.39
N ASN A 222 -4.70 -7.16 3.34
CA ASN A 222 -3.45 -6.40 3.53
C ASN A 222 -3.67 -4.93 3.87
N LEU A 223 -4.78 -4.34 3.41
CA LEU A 223 -5.10 -2.93 3.62
C LEU A 223 -6.12 -2.72 4.75
N LEU A 224 -7.23 -3.45 4.73
CA LEU A 224 -8.30 -3.30 5.73
C LEU A 224 -8.10 -4.19 6.96
N ASN A 225 -7.31 -5.27 6.85
CA ASN A 225 -7.09 -6.24 7.91
C ASN A 225 -8.40 -6.80 8.49
N ILE A 226 -9.37 -7.08 7.59
CA ILE A 226 -10.64 -7.73 7.91
C ILE A 226 -10.47 -9.22 7.65
N SER A 227 -10.57 -10.03 8.69
CA SER A 227 -10.55 -11.50 8.63
C SER A 227 -11.87 -12.05 8.13
#